data_AF-A0A2E7SI43-F1
#
_entry.id   AF-A0A2E7SI43-F1
#
_cell.length_a   1.000
_cell.length_b   1.000
_cell.length_c   1.000
_cell.angle_alpha   90.00
_cell.angle_beta   90.00
_cell.angle_gamma   90.00
#
_symmetry.space_group_name_H-M   'P 1'
#
loop_
_entity.id
_entity.type
_entity.pdbx_description
1 polymer ?
#
loop_
_entity_poly.entity_id
_entity_poly.type
_entity_poly.pdbx_seq_one_letter_code
_entity_poly.pdbx_strand_id
1 'polypeptide(L)'
;RRKARDDARSEARRLRDEKRTPKEKKEVPCPSCDMVLRVPYDYDGQARCPACTHVFNVSPSKREIEEKDDSDEINDEPELVVEKEQEKEIVQTLVEPTKPNKKPKTKITKNSDNQLSSSSTNDEIRCPSCGQRLRVPFDKRPIAARCPRCEVKFVAEKIEE
;
A
#
# COMPACT_ATOMS: atom_id res chain seq x y z
N ARG A 1 -36.29 22.84 31.80
CA ARG A 1 -35.17 21.98 32.28
C ARG A 1 -34.94 20.74 31.41
N ARG A 2 -35.97 19.95 31.05
CA ARG A 2 -35.82 18.75 30.19
C ARG A 2 -35.33 19.07 28.77
N LYS A 3 -36.02 19.99 28.07
CA LYS A 3 -35.66 20.45 26.72
C LYS A 3 -34.19 20.88 26.59
N ALA A 4 -33.73 21.78 27.48
CA ALA A 4 -32.32 22.22 27.48
C ALA A 4 -31.31 21.08 27.64
N ARG A 5 -31.65 20.02 28.40
CA ARG A 5 -30.80 18.84 28.56
C ARG A 5 -30.77 17.99 27.28
N ASP A 6 -31.89 17.89 26.58
CA ASP A 6 -31.99 17.18 25.30
C ASP A 6 -31.25 17.93 24.19
N ASP A 7 -31.37 19.26 24.14
CA ASP A 7 -30.64 20.13 23.19
C ASP A 7 -29.13 20.07 23.42
N ALA A 8 -28.67 20.12 24.68
CA ALA A 8 -27.23 19.96 24.98
C ALA A 8 -26.69 18.58 24.55
N ARG A 9 -27.52 17.52 24.68
CA ARG A 9 -27.13 16.17 24.28
C ARG A 9 -27.09 16.01 22.76
N SER A 10 -28.02 16.62 22.03
CA SER A 10 -28.04 16.58 20.57
C SER A 10 -26.87 17.36 19.98
N GLU A 11 -26.55 18.53 20.54
CA GLU A 11 -25.41 19.34 20.11
C GLU A 11 -24.07 18.64 20.39
N ALA A 12 -23.92 18.05 21.58
CA ALA A 12 -22.73 17.25 21.89
C ALA A 12 -22.53 16.05 20.95
N ARG A 13 -23.64 15.45 20.45
CA ARG A 13 -23.57 14.39 19.45
C ARG A 13 -23.10 14.93 18.09
N ARG A 14 -23.68 16.06 17.63
CA ARG A 14 -23.27 16.70 16.37
C ARG A 14 -21.80 17.07 16.35
N LEU A 15 -21.30 17.69 17.41
CA LEU A 15 -19.89 18.06 17.54
C LEU A 15 -18.95 16.83 17.51
N ARG A 16 -19.38 15.71 18.12
CA ARG A 16 -18.62 14.46 18.06
C ARG A 16 -18.64 13.84 16.66
N ASP A 17 -19.77 13.88 15.97
CA ASP A 17 -19.91 13.29 14.64
C ASP A 17 -19.13 14.08 13.58
N GLU A 18 -19.10 15.41 13.68
CA GLU A 18 -18.26 16.26 12.83
C GLU A 18 -16.77 15.95 13.01
N LYS A 19 -16.32 15.72 14.24
CA LYS A 19 -14.92 15.33 14.53
C LYS A 19 -14.55 13.94 14.01
N ARG A 20 -15.51 13.00 13.92
CA ARG A 20 -15.27 11.62 13.47
C ARG A 20 -15.27 11.46 11.95
N THR A 21 -15.78 12.45 11.21
CA THR A 21 -15.92 12.40 9.76
C THR A 21 -15.20 13.57 9.11
N PRO A 22 -13.85 13.55 9.00
CA PRO A 22 -13.16 14.48 8.12
C PRO A 22 -13.70 14.26 6.70
N LYS A 23 -14.39 15.27 6.17
CA LYS A 23 -15.29 15.15 5.00
C LYS A 23 -14.54 14.97 3.68
N GLU A 24 -13.24 15.25 3.68
CA GLU A 24 -12.45 15.31 2.47
C GLU A 24 -11.49 14.13 2.37
N LYS A 25 -11.47 13.49 1.20
CA LYS A 25 -10.60 12.35 0.90
C LYS A 25 -9.85 12.65 -0.38
N LYS A 26 -8.53 12.51 -0.35
CA LYS A 26 -7.67 12.66 -1.53
C LYS A 26 -7.45 11.32 -2.19
N GLU A 27 -7.27 11.36 -3.51
CA GLU A 27 -6.93 10.20 -4.32
C GLU A 27 -5.40 10.11 -4.45
N VAL A 28 -4.84 8.95 -4.11
CA VAL A 28 -3.38 8.72 -4.15
C VAL A 28 -3.10 7.42 -4.90
N PRO A 29 -2.32 7.45 -6.00
CA PRO A 29 -1.97 6.25 -6.75
C PRO A 29 -0.96 5.38 -6.01
N CYS A 30 -1.08 4.08 -6.12
CA CYS A 30 -0.10 3.13 -5.60
C CYS A 30 1.11 3.04 -6.53
N PRO A 31 2.35 3.27 -6.05
CA PRO A 31 3.56 3.27 -6.89
C PRO A 31 4.00 1.88 -7.40
N SER A 32 3.24 0.81 -7.12
CA SER A 32 3.58 -0.57 -7.52
C SER A 32 2.57 -1.22 -8.46
N CYS A 33 1.35 -0.71 -8.55
CA CYS A 33 0.30 -1.34 -9.36
C CYS A 33 -0.73 -0.34 -9.90
N ASP A 34 -0.46 0.97 -9.76
CA ASP A 34 -1.27 2.09 -10.25
C ASP A 34 -2.73 2.14 -9.76
N MET A 35 -3.11 1.27 -8.83
CA MET A 35 -4.40 1.32 -8.14
C MET A 35 -4.52 2.62 -7.33
N VAL A 36 -5.64 3.32 -7.48
CA VAL A 36 -5.92 4.58 -6.77
C VAL A 36 -6.56 4.30 -5.41
N LEU A 37 -5.97 4.85 -4.35
CA LEU A 37 -6.47 4.76 -2.97
C LEU A 37 -7.13 6.07 -2.55
N ARG A 38 -8.20 5.99 -1.74
CA ARG A 38 -8.83 7.14 -1.10
C ARG A 38 -8.41 7.22 0.35
N VAL A 39 -7.65 8.25 0.69
CA VAL A 39 -7.13 8.49 2.05
C VAL A 39 -7.58 9.87 2.55
N PRO A 40 -7.77 10.08 3.86
CA PRO A 40 -8.10 11.40 4.39
C PRO A 40 -7.04 12.45 4.04
N TYR A 41 -7.44 13.71 3.84
CA TYR A 41 -6.49 14.78 3.49
C TYR A 41 -5.45 15.03 4.59
N ASP A 42 -5.87 14.91 5.84
CA ASP A 42 -5.12 15.12 7.07
C ASP A 42 -4.34 13.88 7.53
N TYR A 43 -4.42 12.76 6.80
CA TYR A 43 -3.66 11.56 7.13
C TYR A 43 -2.19 11.73 6.71
N ASP A 44 -1.31 11.70 7.72
CA ASP A 44 0.14 11.59 7.60
C ASP A 44 0.56 10.20 8.11
N GLY A 45 1.06 9.35 7.21
CA GLY A 45 1.43 7.99 7.58
C GLY A 45 1.59 7.03 6.40
N GLN A 46 1.61 5.73 6.70
CA GLN A 46 1.77 4.68 5.72
C GLN A 46 0.43 4.12 5.24
N ALA A 47 0.17 4.20 3.94
CA ALA A 47 -0.96 3.54 3.29
C ALA A 47 -0.55 2.18 2.73
N ARG A 48 -1.46 1.20 2.82
CA ARG A 48 -1.27 -0.14 2.28
C ARG A 48 -2.23 -0.38 1.13
N CYS A 49 -1.70 -0.70 -0.04
CA CYS A 49 -2.50 -0.99 -1.21
C CYS A 49 -3.33 -2.28 -1.02
N PRO A 50 -4.65 -2.27 -1.29
CA PRO A 50 -5.47 -3.47 -1.24
C PRO A 50 -5.20 -4.45 -2.38
N ALA A 51 -4.70 -3.98 -3.52
CA ALA A 51 -4.46 -4.80 -4.71
C ALA A 51 -3.11 -5.54 -4.66
N CYS A 52 -2.01 -4.82 -4.38
CA CYS A 52 -0.67 -5.39 -4.44
C CYS A 52 0.02 -5.52 -3.08
N THR A 53 -0.63 -5.13 -1.98
CA THR A 53 -0.06 -5.21 -0.62
C THR A 53 1.11 -4.25 -0.35
N HIS A 54 1.50 -3.42 -1.32
CA HIS A 54 2.60 -2.45 -1.18
C HIS A 54 2.26 -1.40 -0.12
N VAL A 55 3.25 -1.09 0.74
CA VAL A 55 3.13 -0.08 1.80
C VAL A 55 3.96 1.13 1.39
N PHE A 56 3.34 2.31 1.37
CA PHE A 56 3.99 3.55 0.94
C PHE A 56 3.54 4.73 1.81
N ASN A 57 4.37 5.77 1.88
CA ASN A 57 4.08 6.96 2.67
C ASN A 57 3.09 7.88 1.94
N VAL A 58 2.18 8.48 2.70
CA VAL A 58 1.21 9.47 2.24
C VAL A 58 1.37 10.72 3.09
N SER A 59 1.62 11.86 2.42
CA SER A 59 1.78 13.17 3.07
C SER A 59 0.51 14.01 2.93
N PRO A 60 0.09 14.78 3.94
CA PRO A 60 -1.09 15.63 3.90
C PRO A 60 -0.94 16.69 2.81
N SER A 61 -1.94 16.80 1.95
CA SER A 61 -1.98 17.87 0.95
C SER A 61 -2.51 19.11 1.68
N LYS A 62 -1.61 20.02 2.06
CA LYS A 62 -2.03 21.35 2.52
C LYS A 62 -2.79 21.98 1.35
N ARG A 63 -4.02 22.41 1.59
CA ARG A 63 -4.75 23.25 0.66
C ARG A 63 -3.91 24.52 0.45
N GLU A 64 -3.29 24.64 -0.71
CA GLU A 64 -3.19 25.96 -1.32
C GLU A 64 -4.62 26.25 -1.76
N ILE A 65 -5.28 27.12 -0.99
CA ILE A 65 -6.46 27.80 -1.46
C ILE A 65 -5.92 28.71 -2.57
N GLU A 66 -5.86 28.20 -3.80
CA GLU A 66 -5.94 29.09 -4.95
C GLU A 66 -7.31 29.74 -4.82
N GLU A 67 -7.31 30.98 -4.36
CA GLU A 67 -8.43 31.88 -4.55
C GLU A 67 -8.71 31.88 -6.05
N LYS A 68 -9.78 31.16 -6.43
CA LYS A 68 -10.45 31.41 -7.70
C LYS A 68 -10.96 32.84 -7.63
N ASP A 69 -10.14 33.76 -8.12
CA ASP A 69 -10.60 35.04 -8.61
C ASP A 69 -11.33 34.74 -9.93
N ASP A 70 -12.63 34.49 -9.80
CA ASP A 70 -13.59 34.65 -10.88
C ASP A 70 -13.60 36.13 -11.28
N SER A 71 -12.79 36.49 -12.28
CA SER A 71 -13.07 37.60 -13.18
C SER A 71 -12.78 37.16 -14.60
N ASP A 72 -13.87 36.85 -15.30
CA ASP A 72 -13.96 36.79 -16.75
C ASP A 72 -13.35 38.05 -17.39
N GLU A 73 -12.31 37.91 -18.21
CA GLU A 73 -12.15 38.78 -19.38
C GLU A 73 -11.65 37.95 -20.57
N ILE A 74 -12.61 37.67 -21.45
CA ILE A 74 -12.43 37.09 -22.78
C ILE A 74 -11.85 38.19 -23.66
N ASN A 75 -10.73 37.94 -24.32
CA ASN A 75 -10.48 38.55 -25.64
C ASN A 75 -9.60 37.62 -26.51
N ASP A 76 -10.20 37.18 -27.61
CA ASP A 76 -9.66 36.81 -28.92
C ASP A 76 -8.25 37.38 -29.23
N GLU A 77 -7.32 36.77 -29.97
CA GLU A 77 -7.40 36.01 -31.23
C GLU A 77 -5.96 35.47 -31.52
N PRO A 78 -5.77 34.40 -32.32
CA PRO A 78 -4.46 33.77 -32.55
C PRO A 78 -3.77 34.24 -33.85
N GLU A 79 -2.44 34.14 -33.94
CA GLU A 79 -1.73 33.50 -35.08
C GLU A 79 -0.19 33.54 -34.98
N LEU A 80 0.40 32.38 -35.30
CA LEU A 80 1.67 32.12 -36.01
C LEU A 80 2.99 32.65 -35.43
N VAL A 81 3.97 31.75 -35.19
CA VAL A 81 4.97 31.41 -36.23
C VAL A 81 5.95 30.29 -35.78
N VAL A 82 5.95 29.23 -36.59
CA VAL A 82 7.12 28.62 -37.25
C VAL A 82 8.02 27.65 -36.46
N GLU A 83 7.85 26.40 -36.85
CA GLU A 83 8.79 25.27 -36.84
C GLU A 83 10.23 25.65 -37.24
N LYS A 84 11.22 25.05 -36.59
CA LYS A 84 12.39 24.52 -37.31
C LYS A 84 13.14 23.47 -36.49
N GLU A 85 13.15 22.29 -37.07
CA GLU A 85 13.97 21.13 -36.76
C GLU A 85 15.45 21.48 -36.87
N GLN A 86 16.27 21.04 -35.90
CA GLN A 86 17.68 20.72 -36.14
C GLN A 86 18.06 19.46 -35.35
N GLU A 87 18.08 18.37 -36.09
CA GLU A 87 18.83 17.15 -35.83
C GLU A 87 20.30 17.46 -35.56
N LYS A 88 20.87 16.85 -34.50
CA LYS A 88 22.24 16.33 -34.46
C LYS A 88 22.48 15.51 -33.19
N GLU A 89 22.22 14.21 -33.34
CA GLU A 89 23.15 13.09 -33.12
C GLU A 89 24.33 13.20 -32.12
N ILE A 90 24.51 12.09 -31.36
CA ILE A 90 25.76 11.53 -30.76
C ILE A 90 26.10 12.15 -29.36
N VAL A 91 26.24 11.42 -28.24
CA VAL A 91 26.97 10.16 -27.96
C VAL A 91 26.36 9.41 -26.77
N GLN A 92 26.31 8.09 -26.93
CA GLN A 92 26.03 7.05 -25.95
C GLN A 92 27.29 6.77 -25.10
N THR A 93 27.23 6.87 -23.77
CA THR A 93 28.24 6.24 -22.91
C THR A 93 27.62 5.59 -21.67
N LEU A 94 27.80 4.28 -21.65
CA LEU A 94 27.61 3.32 -20.58
C LEU A 94 28.28 3.77 -19.28
N VAL A 95 27.61 3.57 -18.15
CA VAL A 95 28.24 3.00 -16.94
C VAL A 95 27.20 2.24 -16.11
N GLU A 96 27.35 0.91 -16.10
CA GLU A 96 26.87 0.04 -15.03
C GLU A 96 27.50 0.48 -13.69
N PRO A 97 26.77 0.32 -12.57
CA PRO A 97 27.31 -0.60 -11.58
C PRO A 97 26.24 -1.46 -10.88
N THR A 98 26.46 -2.77 -11.01
CA THR A 98 26.41 -3.76 -9.92
C THR A 98 25.11 -3.99 -9.14
N LYS A 99 24.48 -5.12 -9.49
CA LYS A 99 23.64 -5.99 -8.64
C LYS A 99 24.18 -6.12 -7.19
N PRO A 100 23.34 -5.98 -6.15
CA PRO A 100 23.44 -6.82 -4.96
C PRO A 100 22.55 -8.05 -5.17
N ASN A 101 23.25 -9.17 -5.33
CA ASN A 101 22.75 -10.51 -5.47
C ASN A 101 22.30 -11.06 -4.10
N LYS A 102 21.30 -11.97 -4.14
CA LYS A 102 20.86 -12.97 -3.14
C LYS A 102 19.81 -12.53 -2.11
N LYS A 103 18.68 -13.24 -1.88
CA LYS A 103 18.10 -14.54 -2.31
C LYS A 103 16.65 -14.60 -1.71
N PRO A 104 15.78 -15.54 -2.08
CA PRO A 104 15.23 -15.85 -3.40
C PRO A 104 13.71 -15.57 -3.45
N LYS A 105 13.23 -15.00 -4.56
CA LYS A 105 11.83 -15.09 -4.97
C LYS A 105 11.62 -16.49 -5.53
N THR A 106 11.17 -17.44 -4.71
CA THR A 106 10.69 -18.72 -5.24
C THR A 106 9.31 -18.46 -5.84
N LYS A 107 9.26 -18.34 -7.17
CA LYS A 107 8.04 -18.51 -7.95
C LYS A 107 7.55 -19.93 -7.71
N ILE A 108 6.54 -20.13 -6.88
CA ILE A 108 5.84 -21.42 -6.84
C ILE A 108 4.79 -21.37 -7.94
N THR A 109 5.19 -21.93 -9.07
CA THR A 109 4.30 -22.45 -10.11
C THR A 109 3.21 -23.28 -9.45
N LYS A 110 1.95 -23.00 -9.80
CA LYS A 110 0.82 -23.88 -9.50
C LYS A 110 1.12 -25.24 -10.13
N ASN A 111 1.58 -26.20 -9.35
CA ASN A 111 1.58 -27.60 -9.76
C ASN A 111 1.09 -28.43 -8.58
N SER A 112 0.07 -29.22 -8.87
CA SER A 112 -0.68 -30.07 -7.99
C SER A 112 0.25 -31.09 -7.30
N ASP A 113 -0.11 -31.42 -6.05
CA ASP A 113 0.33 -32.62 -5.33
C ASP A 113 1.80 -32.72 -4.90
N ASN A 114 2.44 -31.58 -4.55
CA ASN A 114 3.69 -31.60 -3.78
C ASN A 114 3.43 -31.17 -2.33
N GLN A 115 3.67 -32.08 -1.38
CA GLN A 115 3.49 -31.88 0.05
C GLN A 115 4.37 -30.72 0.54
N LEU A 116 3.74 -29.58 0.85
CA LEU A 116 4.45 -28.40 1.34
C LEU A 116 4.96 -28.64 2.76
N SER A 117 6.26 -28.49 2.99
CA SER A 117 6.86 -28.54 4.32
C SER A 117 7.66 -27.27 4.64
N SER A 118 7.81 -26.98 5.92
CA SER A 118 8.72 -25.96 6.43
C SER A 118 9.38 -26.50 7.68
N SER A 119 10.67 -26.23 7.84
CA SER A 119 11.46 -26.64 8.99
C SER A 119 12.01 -25.42 9.74
N SER A 120 12.21 -25.55 11.05
CA SER A 120 12.78 -24.49 11.91
C SER A 120 13.30 -25.10 13.23
N THR A 121 14.28 -24.43 13.85
CA THR A 121 14.90 -24.81 15.12
C THR A 121 14.21 -24.25 16.37
N ASN A 122 13.31 -23.28 16.22
CA ASN A 122 12.56 -22.66 17.32
C ASN A 122 11.06 -22.87 17.16
N ASP A 123 10.26 -22.46 18.16
CA ASP A 123 8.79 -22.46 18.13
C ASP A 123 8.15 -21.61 17.01
N GLU A 124 8.94 -20.82 16.31
CA GLU A 124 8.48 -20.01 15.19
C GLU A 124 8.80 -20.68 13.85
N ILE A 125 7.82 -20.70 12.95
CA ILE A 125 7.95 -21.24 11.60
C ILE A 125 7.34 -20.28 10.57
N ARG A 126 7.83 -20.34 9.34
CA ARG A 126 7.32 -19.50 8.24
C ARG A 126 6.45 -20.34 7.31
N CYS A 127 5.31 -19.77 6.90
CA CYS A 127 4.48 -20.40 5.89
C CYS A 127 5.26 -20.53 4.56
N PRO A 128 5.31 -21.72 3.93
CA PRO A 128 6.05 -21.93 2.68
C PRO A 128 5.45 -21.16 1.49
N SER A 129 4.17 -20.78 1.54
CA SER A 129 3.50 -20.07 0.43
C SER A 129 3.55 -18.55 0.55
N CYS A 130 3.38 -17.99 1.76
CA CYS A 130 3.25 -16.54 1.95
C CYS A 130 4.27 -15.93 2.93
N GLY A 131 5.13 -16.75 3.54
CA GLY A 131 6.18 -16.30 4.47
C GLY A 131 5.68 -15.81 5.83
N GLN A 132 4.37 -15.88 6.11
CA GLN A 132 3.77 -15.50 7.39
C GLN A 132 4.44 -16.24 8.55
N ARG A 133 4.80 -15.53 9.63
CA ARG A 133 5.30 -16.13 10.87
C ARG A 133 4.14 -16.77 11.64
N LEU A 134 4.33 -18.02 12.02
CA LEU A 134 3.42 -18.82 12.84
C LEU A 134 4.14 -19.35 14.07
N ARG A 135 3.40 -19.51 15.16
CA ARG A 135 3.89 -20.18 16.37
C ARG A 135 3.43 -21.64 16.35
N VAL A 136 4.37 -22.54 16.11
CA VAL A 136 4.16 -23.99 16.13
C VAL A 136 5.22 -24.58 17.07
N PRO A 137 4.86 -25.01 18.28
CA PRO A 137 5.83 -25.51 19.27
C PRO A 137 6.75 -26.58 18.70
N PHE A 138 8.06 -26.50 18.96
CA PHE A 138 9.06 -27.42 18.41
C PHE A 138 8.76 -28.88 18.81
N ASP A 139 8.41 -29.11 20.08
CA ASP A 139 8.15 -30.46 20.61
C ASP A 139 7.04 -31.20 19.86
N LYS A 140 6.04 -30.46 19.38
CA LYS A 140 4.86 -30.99 18.69
C LYS A 140 5.11 -31.33 17.22
N ARG A 141 6.29 -31.02 16.68
CA ARG A 141 6.64 -31.35 15.30
C ARG A 141 7.03 -32.85 15.19
N PRO A 142 6.65 -33.58 14.13
CA PRO A 142 5.96 -33.10 12.93
C PRO A 142 4.46 -32.90 13.14
N ILE A 143 3.94 -31.73 12.74
CA ILE A 143 2.50 -31.41 12.80
C ILE A 143 2.05 -30.70 11.54
N ALA A 144 0.83 -31.00 11.09
CA ALA A 144 0.18 -30.25 10.02
C ALA A 144 -0.29 -28.88 10.55
N ALA A 145 0.25 -27.80 10.00
CA ALA A 145 -0.13 -26.43 10.32
C ALA A 145 -0.94 -25.81 9.17
N ARG A 146 -1.93 -24.98 9.52
CA ARG A 146 -2.69 -24.16 8.56
C ARG A 146 -2.28 -22.70 8.70
N CYS A 147 -1.94 -22.05 7.59
CA CYS A 147 -1.61 -20.64 7.60
C CYS A 147 -2.88 -19.77 7.78
N PRO A 148 -2.97 -18.85 8.76
CA PRO A 148 -4.12 -17.96 8.88
C PRO A 148 -4.16 -16.88 7.80
N ARG A 149 -3.05 -16.67 7.06
CA ARG A 149 -2.95 -15.62 6.05
C ARG A 149 -3.34 -16.07 4.64
N CYS A 150 -3.01 -17.29 4.28
CA CYS A 150 -3.24 -17.84 2.94
C CYS A 150 -3.89 -19.22 2.94
N GLU A 151 -4.30 -19.71 4.12
CA GLU A 151 -5.05 -20.95 4.34
C GLU A 151 -4.39 -22.26 3.91
N VAL A 152 -3.17 -22.19 3.38
CA VAL A 152 -2.40 -23.37 2.98
C VAL A 152 -2.14 -24.29 4.18
N LYS A 153 -2.28 -25.59 3.96
CA LYS A 153 -1.90 -26.64 4.89
C LYS A 153 -0.50 -27.12 4.53
N PHE A 154 0.39 -27.20 5.51
CA PHE A 154 1.78 -27.62 5.32
C PHE A 154 2.26 -28.39 6.55
N VAL A 155 3.32 -29.19 6.39
CA VAL A 155 3.94 -29.94 7.48
C VAL A 155 5.06 -29.11 8.11
N ALA A 156 5.02 -28.95 9.43
CA ALA A 156 6.09 -28.33 10.20
C ALA A 156 7.07 -29.41 10.68
N GLU A 157 8.27 -29.45 10.12
CA GLU A 157 9.30 -30.45 10.42
C GLU A 157 10.30 -29.96 11.47
N LYS A 158 10.89 -30.90 12.21
CA LYS A 158 12.07 -30.66 13.05
C LYS A 158 13.30 -30.71 12.14
N ILE A 159 14.25 -29.81 12.36
CA ILE A 159 15.58 -29.93 11.76
C ILE A 159 16.34 -30.86 12.71
N GLU A 160 16.66 -32.07 12.26
CA GLU A 160 17.65 -32.92 12.93
C GLU A 160 19.03 -32.44 12.49
N GLU A 161 19.90 -32.11 13.44
CA GLU A 161 21.30 -31.75 13.21
C GLU A 161 22.17 -33.01 13.16
#